data_AF-A0A951AF99-F1
#
_entry.id   AF-A0A951AF99-F1
#
_cell.length_a   1.000
_cell.length_b   1.000
_cell.length_c   1.000
_cell.angle_alpha   90.00
_cell.angle_beta   90.00
_cell.angle_gamma   90.00
#
_symmetry.space_group_name_H-M   'P 1'
#
loop_
_entity.id
_entity.type
_entity.pdbx_description
1 polymer ?
#
loop_
_entity_poly.entity_id
_entity_poly.type
_entity_poly.pdbx_seq_one_letter_code
_entity_poly.pdbx_strand_id
1 'polypeptide(L)'
;VKTTADLLAVRSDAYELDSEFKLVLRPERNGVPPVVKLSDHYKLVDEFEPLIARGVPSLARCHSLTVEGKMVFEPNVEIVGEVKFVAPGEDTKTVAAGTYQNREVVL
;
A
#
# COMPACT_ATOMS: atom_id res chain seq x y z
N VAL A 1 1.18 1.13 14.71
CA VAL A 1 2.25 0.51 13.90
C VAL A 1 2.88 -0.69 14.58
N LYS A 2 2.43 -1.89 14.19
CA LYS A 2 3.03 -3.18 14.61
C LYS A 2 3.72 -3.92 13.46
N THR A 3 3.40 -3.57 12.22
CA THR A 3 3.94 -4.17 11.00
C THR A 3 4.28 -3.07 9.98
N THR A 4 5.17 -3.36 9.04
CA THR A 4 5.47 -2.51 7.86
C THR A 4 4.22 -2.22 7.04
N ALA A 5 3.26 -3.15 7.02
CA ALA A 5 1.94 -2.94 6.43
C ALA A 5 1.12 -1.83 7.13
N ASP A 6 1.13 -1.78 8.46
CA ASP A 6 0.49 -0.69 9.22
C ASP A 6 1.22 0.64 9.00
N LEU A 7 2.56 0.60 8.88
CA LEU A 7 3.36 1.77 8.55
C LEU A 7 3.00 2.33 7.17
N LEU A 8 2.82 1.47 6.16
CA LEU A 8 2.34 1.85 4.83
C LEU A 8 0.97 2.53 4.91
N ALA A 9 0.03 1.90 5.62
CA ALA A 9 -1.31 2.42 5.78
C ALA A 9 -1.30 3.82 6.41
N VAL A 10 -0.58 4.01 7.52
CA VAL A 10 -0.49 5.29 8.23
C VAL A 10 0.27 6.36 7.42
N ARG A 11 1.28 5.98 6.64
CA ARG A 11 1.99 6.91 5.75
C ARG A 11 1.24 7.26 4.47
N SER A 12 0.21 6.50 4.13
CA SER A 12 -0.62 6.75 2.96
C SER A 12 -1.75 7.74 3.24
N ASP A 13 -2.36 8.25 2.18
CA ASP A 13 -3.55 9.12 2.22
C ASP A 13 -4.81 8.48 2.84
N ALA A 14 -4.75 7.24 3.34
CA ALA A 14 -5.84 6.62 4.09
C ALA A 14 -6.07 7.26 5.46
N TYR A 15 -5.04 7.91 6.03
CA TYR A 15 -5.12 8.67 7.26
C TYR A 15 -4.95 10.15 6.95
N GLU A 16 -5.81 10.97 7.54
CA GLU A 16 -5.68 12.42 7.50
C GLU A 16 -5.37 12.94 8.90
N LEU A 17 -4.71 14.08 8.96
CA LEU A 17 -4.52 14.82 10.20
C LEU A 17 -5.75 15.67 10.43
N ASP A 18 -6.49 15.38 11.50
CA ASP A 18 -7.58 16.24 11.93
C ASP A 18 -7.05 17.55 12.56
N SER A 19 -7.96 18.49 12.82
CA SER A 19 -7.71 19.79 13.46
C SER A 19 -6.94 19.69 14.79
N GLU A 20 -7.02 18.55 15.49
CA GLU A 20 -6.26 18.25 16.70
C GLU A 20 -4.88 17.61 16.45
N PHE A 21 -4.38 17.60 15.22
CA PHE A 21 -3.15 16.88 14.81
C PHE A 21 -3.18 15.38 15.12
N LYS A 22 -4.38 14.80 15.19
CA LYS A 22 -4.59 13.36 15.37
C LYS A 22 -4.72 12.71 14.01
N LEU A 23 -4.01 11.61 13.81
CA LEU A 23 -4.18 10.75 12.63
C LEU A 23 -5.53 10.04 12.76
N VAL A 24 -6.49 10.43 11.92
CA VAL A 24 -7.81 9.83 11.82
C VAL A 24 -7.97 9.15 10.47
N LEU A 25 -8.74 8.07 10.43
CA LEU A 25 -9.10 7.42 9.17
C LEU A 25 -9.97 8.38 8.35
N ARG A 26 -9.72 8.48 7.05
CA ARG A 26 -10.56 9.29 6.17
C ARG A 26 -12.04 8.92 6.31
N PRO A 27 -12.96 9.90 6.35
CA PRO A 27 -14.39 9.65 6.47
C PRO A 27 -14.94 8.85 5.28
N GLU A 28 -14.30 8.95 4.10
CA GLU A 28 -14.59 8.12 2.91
C GLU A 28 -14.53 6.61 3.19
N ARG A 29 -13.79 6.19 4.22
CA ARG A 29 -13.61 4.79 4.60
C ARG A 29 -14.67 4.25 5.56
N ASN A 30 -15.59 5.09 6.04
CA ASN A 30 -16.61 4.71 7.02
C ASN A 30 -16.03 3.98 8.26
N GLY A 31 -14.84 4.38 8.72
CA GLY A 31 -14.18 3.76 9.88
C GLY A 31 -13.51 2.40 9.62
N VAL A 32 -13.43 1.93 8.37
CA VAL A 32 -12.77 0.67 8.02
C VAL A 32 -11.32 0.94 7.59
N PRO A 33 -10.29 0.54 8.37
CA PRO A 33 -8.89 0.71 7.98
C PRO A 33 -8.52 -0.16 6.77
N PRO A 34 -7.53 0.25 5.95
CA PRO A 34 -7.10 -0.53 4.80
C PRO A 34 -6.38 -1.78 5.29
N VAL A 35 -6.77 -2.93 4.77
CA VAL A 35 -6.09 -4.19 5.08
C VAL A 35 -4.90 -4.31 4.14
N VAL A 36 -3.70 -4.03 4.64
CA VAL A 36 -2.46 -4.22 3.89
C VAL A 36 -1.83 -5.55 4.30
N LYS A 37 -1.56 -6.41 3.32
CA LYS A 37 -0.84 -7.68 3.47
C LYS A 37 0.39 -7.63 2.58
N LEU A 38 1.56 -7.64 3.20
CA LEU A 38 2.83 -7.73 2.52
C LEU A 38 3.41 -9.14 2.72
N SER A 39 4.11 -9.66 1.72
CA SER A 39 4.81 -10.95 1.81
C SER A 39 5.95 -10.93 2.83
N ASP A 40 6.50 -12.11 3.16
CA ASP A 40 7.56 -12.26 4.16
C ASP A 40 8.81 -11.43 3.84
N HIS A 41 9.05 -11.15 2.56
CA HIS A 41 10.11 -10.27 2.05
C HIS A 41 10.00 -8.82 2.51
N TYR A 42 8.88 -8.41 3.11
CA TYR A 42 8.67 -7.04 3.61
C TYR A 42 8.49 -7.02 5.13
N LYS A 43 8.89 -8.07 5.84
CA LYS A 43 8.91 -8.06 7.31
C LYS A 43 9.88 -7.05 7.87
N LEU A 44 11.01 -6.83 7.18
CA LEU A 44 12.02 -5.86 7.59
C LEU A 44 11.73 -4.48 6.99
N VAL A 45 11.97 -3.45 7.79
CA VAL A 45 11.83 -2.05 7.34
C VAL A 45 12.80 -1.74 6.20
N ASP A 46 14.00 -2.32 6.24
CA ASP A 46 15.05 -2.17 5.21
C ASP A 46 14.59 -2.67 3.83
N GLU A 47 13.79 -3.74 3.79
CA GLU A 47 13.22 -4.29 2.55
C GLU A 47 11.92 -3.56 2.15
N PHE A 48 11.25 -2.91 3.10
CA PHE A 48 10.06 -2.09 2.85
C PHE A 48 10.40 -0.71 2.29
N GLU A 49 11.50 -0.08 2.70
CA GLU A 49 11.93 1.20 2.13
C GLU A 49 12.02 1.18 0.60
N PRO A 50 12.67 0.21 -0.07
CA PRO A 50 12.73 0.18 -1.52
C PRO A 50 11.36 -0.01 -2.19
N LEU A 51 10.40 -0.68 -1.54
CA LEU A 51 9.02 -0.83 -2.03
C LEU A 51 8.36 0.53 -2.27
N ILE A 52 8.56 1.47 -1.34
CA ILE A 52 7.98 2.83 -1.35
C ILE A 52 8.99 3.92 -1.67
N ALA A 53 10.21 3.58 -2.05
CA ALA A 53 11.29 4.54 -2.27
C ALA A 53 10.96 5.56 -3.36
N ARG A 54 10.15 5.16 -4.34
CA ARG A 54 9.69 6.02 -5.44
C ARG A 54 8.37 6.74 -5.14
N GLY A 55 7.57 6.23 -4.22
CA GLY A 55 6.30 6.82 -3.82
C GLY A 55 5.45 5.86 -2.99
N VAL A 56 4.72 6.41 -2.03
CA VAL A 56 3.71 5.64 -1.28
C VAL A 56 2.43 5.59 -2.15
N PRO A 57 1.87 4.40 -2.42
CA PRO A 57 0.61 4.31 -3.15
C PRO A 57 -0.53 4.92 -2.35
N SER A 58 -1.49 5.51 -3.05
CA SER A 58 -2.70 6.05 -2.46
C SER A 58 -3.62 4.90 -2.02
N LEU A 59 -3.85 4.79 -0.71
CA LEU A 59 -4.74 3.80 -0.11
C LEU A 59 -6.07 4.41 0.37
N ALA A 60 -6.38 5.65 0.00
CA ALA A 60 -7.58 6.36 0.44
C ALA A 60 -8.85 5.53 0.25
N ARG A 61 -8.96 4.85 -0.91
CA ARG A 61 -10.10 3.99 -1.27
C ARG A 61 -9.77 2.50 -1.31
N CYS A 62 -8.62 2.09 -0.76
CA CYS A 62 -8.20 0.71 -0.72
C CYS A 62 -8.91 -0.05 0.40
N HIS A 63 -9.61 -1.14 0.08
CA HIS A 63 -10.14 -2.07 1.07
C HIS A 63 -9.09 -3.10 1.49
N SER A 64 -8.48 -3.77 0.52
CA SER A 64 -7.46 -4.80 0.76
C SER A 64 -6.35 -4.68 -0.28
N LEU A 65 -5.11 -4.59 0.19
CA LEU A 65 -3.91 -4.62 -0.65
C LEU A 65 -3.10 -5.84 -0.28
N THR A 66 -2.88 -6.74 -1.24
CA THR A 66 -1.97 -7.87 -1.07
C THR A 66 -0.77 -7.71 -2.00
N VAL A 67 0.45 -7.85 -1.48
CA VAL A 67 1.70 -7.72 -2.22
C VAL A 67 2.53 -8.99 -2.04
N GLU A 68 2.65 -9.77 -3.10
CA GLU A 68 3.40 -11.03 -3.13
C GLU A 68 4.60 -10.91 -4.08
N GLY A 69 5.81 -11.17 -3.56
CA GLY A 69 7.05 -11.03 -4.33
C GLY A 69 7.66 -9.64 -4.25
N LYS A 70 8.86 -9.48 -4.83
CA LYS A 70 9.62 -8.22 -4.78
C LYS A 70 9.13 -7.27 -5.85
N MET A 71 8.63 -6.11 -5.43
CA MET A 71 8.24 -5.03 -6.31
C MET A 71 8.51 -3.63 -5.73
N VAL A 72 8.34 -2.61 -6.56
CA VAL A 72 8.48 -1.18 -6.25
C VAL A 72 7.29 -0.43 -6.83
N PHE A 73 6.66 0.43 -6.04
CA PHE A 73 5.58 1.29 -6.51
C PHE A 73 6.12 2.58 -7.11
N GLU A 74 5.72 2.90 -8.34
CA GLU A 74 5.94 4.23 -8.91
C GLU A 74 5.12 5.30 -8.15
N PRO A 75 5.53 6.59 -8.23
CA PRO A 75 4.69 7.66 -7.74
C PRO A 75 3.36 7.72 -8.52
N ASN A 76 2.29 8.15 -7.86
CA ASN A 76 0.93 8.22 -8.43
C ASN A 76 0.26 6.86 -8.70
N VAL A 77 0.61 5.83 -7.93
CA VAL A 77 -0.18 4.60 -7.88
C VAL A 77 -1.39 4.82 -6.97
N GLU A 78 -2.58 4.54 -7.45
CA GLU A 78 -3.83 4.63 -6.68
C GLU A 78 -4.47 3.24 -6.56
N ILE A 79 -4.85 2.85 -5.34
CA ILE A 79 -5.40 1.53 -5.06
C ILE A 79 -6.82 1.69 -4.54
N VAL A 80 -7.77 1.06 -5.25
CA VAL A 80 -9.21 1.20 -5.00
C VAL A 80 -9.83 -0.18 -4.82
N GLY A 81 -10.57 -0.39 -3.73
CA GLY A 81 -11.18 -1.69 -3.46
C GLY A 81 -10.16 -2.77 -3.10
N GLU A 82 -10.27 -3.94 -3.70
CA GLU A 82 -9.42 -5.10 -3.40
C GLU A 82 -8.39 -5.32 -4.52
N VAL A 83 -7.12 -5.10 -4.23
CA VAL A 83 -6.04 -5.24 -5.22
C VAL A 83 -4.98 -6.20 -4.71
N LYS A 84 -4.53 -7.06 -5.61
CA LYS A 84 -3.48 -8.04 -5.34
C LYS A 84 -2.38 -7.91 -6.38
N PHE A 85 -1.16 -7.64 -5.95
CA PHE A 85 0.02 -7.63 -6.80
C PHE A 85 0.81 -8.90 -6.58
N VAL A 86 1.15 -9.59 -7.67
CA VAL A 86 1.94 -10.81 -7.66
C VAL A 86 3.14 -10.62 -8.59
N ALA A 87 4.34 -10.67 -8.04
CA ALA A 87 5.59 -10.67 -8.78
C ALA A 87 6.18 -12.09 -8.71
N PRO A 88 5.91 -12.95 -9.72
CA PRO A 88 6.55 -14.26 -9.80
C PRO A 88 8.04 -14.10 -10.13
N GLY A 89 8.90 -14.51 -9.19
CA GLY A 89 10.35 -14.51 -9.36
C GLY A 89 11.09 -13.82 -8.22
N GLU A 90 12.43 -13.77 -8.34
CA GLU A 90 13.29 -13.04 -7.41
C GLU A 90 13.62 -11.61 -7.89
N ASP A 91 13.26 -11.28 -9.14
CA ASP A 91 13.48 -9.97 -9.72
C ASP A 91 12.53 -8.92 -9.14
N THR A 92 13.06 -7.74 -8.88
CA THR A 92 12.26 -6.60 -8.42
C THR A 92 11.43 -6.05 -9.57
N LYS A 93 10.11 -6.23 -9.49
CA LYS A 93 9.15 -5.70 -10.46
C LYS A 93 8.77 -4.25 -10.15
N THR A 94 8.41 -3.48 -11.17
CA THR A 94 7.94 -2.09 -10.95
C THR A 94 6.46 -1.99 -11.29
N VAL A 95 5.65 -1.50 -10.34
CA VAL A 95 4.24 -1.18 -10.55
C VAL A 95 4.18 0.22 -11.16
N ALA A 96 3.69 0.30 -12.40
CA ALA A 96 3.54 1.56 -13.11
C ALA A 96 2.53 2.47 -12.43
N ALA A 97 2.72 3.79 -12.58
CA ALA A 97 1.76 4.79 -12.13
C ALA A 97 0.38 4.55 -12.78
N GLY A 98 -0.68 4.64 -11.98
CA GLY A 98 -2.04 4.40 -12.44
C GLY A 98 -2.98 3.96 -11.34
N THR A 99 -4.27 3.93 -11.66
CA THR A 99 -5.32 3.48 -10.74
C THR A 99 -5.57 1.99 -10.91
N TYR A 100 -5.43 1.22 -9.86
CA TYR A 100 -5.75 -0.20 -9.79
C TYR A 100 -7.00 -0.42 -8.95
N GLN A 101 -8.04 -1.02 -9.54
CA GLN A 101 -9.32 -1.22 -8.87
C GLN A 101 -9.81 -2.66 -8.98
N ASN A 102 -10.13 -3.29 -7.84
CA ASN A 102 -10.77 -4.61 -7.74
C ASN A 102 -10.17 -5.67 -8.67
N ARG A 103 -8.84 -5.77 -8.70
CA ARG A 103 -8.13 -6.63 -9.65
C ARG A 103 -6.86 -7.24 -9.08
N GLU A 104 -6.51 -8.40 -9.59
CA GLU A 104 -5.19 -8.98 -9.46
C GLU A 104 -4.30 -8.48 -10.61
N VAL A 105 -3.06 -8.15 -10.29
CA VAL A 105 -2.04 -7.65 -11.21
C VAL A 105 -0.82 -8.53 -11.06
N VAL A 106 -0.45 -9.23 -12.12
CA VAL A 106 0.76 -10.04 -12.16
C VAL A 106 1.81 -9.27 -12.96
N LEU A 107 2.99 -9.05 -12.37
CA LEU A 107 4.07 -8.24 -12.93
C LEU A 107 5.19 -9.07 -13.58
#